data_AF-A0A7V9JGJ2-F1
#
_entry.id   AF-A0A7V9JGJ2-F1
#
_cell.length_a   1.000
_cell.length_b   1.000
_cell.length_c   1.000
_cell.angle_alpha   90.00
_cell.angle_beta   90.00
_cell.angle_gamma   90.00
#
_symmetry.space_group_name_H-M   'P 1'
#
loop_
_entity.id
_entity.type
_entity.pdbx_description
1 polymer ?
#
loop_
_entity_poly.entity_id
_entity_poly.type
_entity_poly.pdbx_seq_one_letter_code
_entity_poly.pdbx_strand_id
1 'polypeptide(L)'
;MAAGAASHYSVPERRWRMLLTVALAVYGWRCLRAPAEYRWLDSLDLAIHETGHLVFAPGGEFLGLLGGTLLQLTVPAALGVALWRRGDRHGATMPLWWLGQNCWNISVYVRDARAQELPLVGGGEHDWTLLLGQLGWLDRDQALGGAVFLTGVVLYGVAIVAGWSFLGDGKVRSHEA
;
A
#
# COMPACT_ATOMS: atom_id res chain seq x y z
N MET A 1 8.45 18.05 -21.58
CA MET A 1 7.09 17.48 -21.68
C MET A 1 7.16 16.24 -22.56
N ALA A 2 7.28 15.05 -21.98
CA ALA A 2 7.22 13.81 -22.75
C ALA A 2 5.75 13.52 -23.08
N ALA A 3 5.40 13.58 -24.36
CA ALA A 3 4.13 13.10 -24.86
C ALA A 3 3.97 11.65 -24.40
N GLY A 4 2.98 11.39 -23.53
CA GLY A 4 2.65 10.04 -23.09
C GLY A 4 2.16 9.27 -24.30
N ALA A 5 2.98 8.36 -24.83
CA ALA A 5 2.54 7.39 -25.81
C ALA A 5 1.33 6.66 -25.22
N ALA A 6 0.18 6.76 -25.89
CA ALA A 6 -0.99 5.99 -25.51
C ALA A 6 -0.60 4.50 -25.54
N SER A 7 -0.68 3.82 -24.40
CA SER A 7 -0.38 2.40 -24.30
C SER A 7 -1.48 1.63 -25.03
N HIS A 8 -1.19 1.18 -26.26
CA HIS A 8 -2.10 0.34 -27.01
C HIS A 8 -1.98 -1.11 -26.55
N TYR A 9 -2.82 -1.50 -25.59
CA TYR A 9 -2.90 -2.89 -25.14
C TYR A 9 -3.57 -3.78 -26.19
N SER A 10 -3.02 -4.99 -26.39
CA SER A 10 -3.70 -6.04 -27.16
C SER A 10 -5.03 -6.44 -26.50
N VAL A 11 -5.96 -7.05 -27.24
CA VAL A 11 -7.25 -7.50 -26.67
C VAL A 11 -7.06 -8.47 -25.48
N PRO A 12 -6.17 -9.49 -25.55
CA PRO A 12 -5.90 -10.35 -24.41
C PRO A 12 -5.32 -9.60 -23.22
N GLU A 13 -4.36 -8.69 -23.44
CA GLU A 13 -3.75 -7.90 -22.38
C GLU A 13 -4.77 -7.01 -21.67
N ARG A 14 -5.62 -6.32 -22.43
CA ARG A 14 -6.71 -5.50 -21.88
C ARG A 14 -7.64 -6.32 -20.98
N ARG A 15 -7.99 -7.54 -21.40
CA ARG A 15 -8.84 -8.44 -20.61
C ARG A 15 -8.17 -8.82 -19.29
N TRP A 16 -6.88 -9.16 -19.32
CA TRP A 16 -6.13 -9.47 -18.09
C TRP A 16 -6.01 -8.27 -17.15
N ARG A 17 -5.72 -7.08 -17.70
CA ARG A 17 -5.65 -5.83 -16.93
C ARG A 17 -7.00 -5.46 -16.29
N MET A 18 -8.09 -5.66 -17.01
CA MET A 18 -9.45 -5.53 -16.49
C MET A 18 -9.72 -6.51 -15.35
N LEU A 19 -9.41 -7.80 -15.55
CA LEU A 19 -9.57 -8.82 -14.52
C LEU A 19 -8.75 -8.51 -13.27
N LEU A 20 -7.52 -8.02 -13.44
CA LEU A 20 -6.68 -7.57 -12.34
C LEU A 20 -7.34 -6.42 -11.57
N THR A 21 -7.83 -5.38 -12.25
CA THR A 21 -8.52 -4.26 -11.59
C THR A 21 -9.77 -4.72 -10.82
N VAL A 22 -10.56 -5.64 -11.38
CA VAL A 22 -11.72 -6.24 -10.68
C VAL A 22 -11.27 -7.04 -9.46
N ALA A 23 -10.23 -7.88 -9.60
CA ALA A 23 -9.72 -8.69 -8.50
C ALA A 23 -9.20 -7.81 -7.35
N LEU A 24 -8.46 -6.74 -7.67
CA LEU A 24 -7.99 -5.76 -6.68
C LEU A 24 -9.15 -5.01 -6.02
N ALA A 25 -10.21 -4.67 -6.76
CA ALA A 25 -11.40 -4.05 -6.17
C ALA A 25 -12.09 -4.99 -5.17
N VAL A 26 -12.33 -6.24 -5.57
CA VAL A 26 -12.99 -7.23 -4.70
C VAL A 26 -12.14 -7.55 -3.47
N TYR A 27 -10.84 -7.78 -3.67
CA TYR A 27 -9.94 -8.11 -2.57
C TYR A 27 -9.72 -6.92 -1.63
N GLY A 28 -9.52 -5.72 -2.18
CA GLY A 28 -9.38 -4.48 -1.41
C GLY A 28 -10.62 -4.17 -0.59
N TRP A 29 -11.82 -4.36 -1.15
CA TRP A 29 -13.06 -4.25 -0.37
C TRP A 29 -13.12 -5.24 0.80
N ARG A 30 -12.60 -6.45 0.61
CA ARG A 30 -12.55 -7.47 1.67
C ARG A 30 -11.59 -7.04 2.79
N CYS A 31 -10.41 -6.53 2.45
CA CYS A 31 -9.46 -5.97 3.41
C CYS A 31 -10.05 -4.76 4.16
N LEU A 32 -10.70 -3.84 3.44
CA LEU A 32 -11.31 -2.65 4.02
C LEU A 32 -12.39 -2.96 5.07
N ARG A 33 -13.22 -3.97 4.84
CA ARG A 33 -14.30 -4.33 5.78
C ARG A 33 -13.81 -5.01 7.05
N ALA A 34 -12.64 -5.64 7.00
CA ALA A 34 -12.05 -6.32 8.13
C ALA A 34 -10.53 -6.09 8.12
N PRO A 35 -10.08 -4.87 8.48
CA PRO A 35 -8.66 -4.50 8.41
C PRO A 35 -7.82 -5.23 9.47
N ALA A 36 -8.43 -5.67 10.56
CA ALA A 36 -7.77 -6.44 11.62
C ALA A 36 -7.63 -7.94 11.31
N GLU A 37 -8.31 -8.45 10.28
CA GLU A 37 -8.12 -9.84 9.84
C GLU A 37 -6.77 -9.96 9.14
N TYR A 38 -5.87 -10.75 9.74
CA TYR A 38 -4.55 -11.03 9.19
C TYR A 38 -4.63 -11.97 7.97
N ARG A 39 -3.98 -11.58 6.87
CA ARG A 39 -4.00 -12.29 5.57
C ARG A 39 -2.59 -12.49 5.03
N TRP A 40 -2.50 -13.20 3.91
CA TRP A 40 -1.22 -13.53 3.29
C TRP A 40 -0.38 -12.30 2.92
N LEU A 41 -1.03 -11.19 2.51
CA LEU A 41 -0.32 -9.96 2.16
C LEU A 41 0.26 -9.28 3.40
N ASP A 42 -0.43 -9.38 4.55
CA ASP A 42 0.08 -8.88 5.83
C ASP A 42 1.35 -9.65 6.25
N SER A 43 1.50 -10.93 5.91
CA SER A 43 2.77 -11.66 6.11
C SER A 43 3.92 -11.13 5.26
N LEU A 44 3.64 -10.71 4.03
CA LEU A 44 4.65 -10.08 3.18
C LEU A 44 5.01 -8.69 3.71
N ASP A 45 4.00 -7.90 4.06
CA ASP A 45 4.17 -6.56 4.63
C ASP A 45 4.99 -6.62 5.93
N LEU A 46 4.69 -7.58 6.80
CA LEU A 46 5.42 -7.82 8.04
C LEU A 46 6.89 -8.21 7.78
N ALA A 47 7.17 -9.10 6.83
CA ALA A 47 8.55 -9.45 6.51
C ALA A 47 9.36 -8.24 6.02
N ILE A 48 8.72 -7.36 5.23
CA ILE A 48 9.30 -6.09 4.80
C ILE A 48 9.47 -5.14 6.00
N HIS A 49 8.49 -5.09 6.90
CA HIS A 49 8.53 -4.30 8.13
C HIS A 49 9.72 -4.66 9.01
N GLU A 50 9.89 -5.94 9.34
CA GLU A 50 11.03 -6.40 10.15
C GLU A 50 12.38 -6.08 9.51
N THR A 51 12.45 -6.19 8.18
CA THR A 51 13.64 -5.79 7.42
C THR A 51 13.91 -4.29 7.52
N GLY A 52 12.85 -3.48 7.61
CA GLY A 52 12.94 -2.03 7.74
C GLY A 52 13.67 -1.61 9.01
N HIS A 53 13.42 -2.28 10.14
CA HIS A 53 14.18 -2.00 11.37
C HIS A 53 15.69 -2.15 11.17
N LEU A 54 16.12 -3.22 10.49
CA LEU A 54 17.54 -3.46 10.20
C LEU A 54 18.13 -2.43 9.23
N VAL A 55 17.38 -2.09 8.17
CA VAL A 55 17.83 -1.12 7.16
C VAL A 55 18.00 0.27 7.75
N PHE A 56 17.12 0.68 8.66
CA PHE A 56 17.10 2.02 9.23
C PHE A 56 17.75 2.14 10.62
N ALA A 57 18.18 1.03 11.23
CA ALA A 57 18.90 1.00 12.50
C ALA A 57 20.09 1.98 12.59
N PRO A 58 20.91 2.21 11.54
CA PRO A 58 22.01 3.18 11.60
C PRO A 58 21.57 4.62 11.88
N GLY A 59 20.30 4.95 11.68
CA GLY A 59 19.73 6.27 11.95
C GLY A 59 19.34 6.53 13.40
N GLY A 60 19.66 5.59 14.31
CA GLY A 60 19.30 5.67 15.73
C GLY A 60 17.93 5.07 16.03
N GLU A 61 17.57 5.02 17.31
CA GLU A 61 16.40 4.30 17.82
C GLU A 61 15.08 4.72 17.15
N PHE A 62 14.78 6.03 17.15
CA PHE A 62 13.54 6.54 16.54
C PHE A 62 13.42 6.15 15.07
N LEU A 63 14.50 6.28 14.29
CA LEU A 63 14.48 5.93 12.87
C LEU A 63 14.47 4.41 12.66
N GLY A 64 15.12 3.64 13.52
CA GLY A 64 15.05 2.18 13.52
C GLY A 64 13.64 1.67 13.74
N LEU A 65 12.93 2.18 14.75
CA LEU A 65 11.52 1.85 15.04
C LEU A 65 10.61 2.27 13.89
N LEU A 66 10.73 3.52 13.43
CA LEU A 66 9.95 4.02 12.29
C LEU A 66 10.28 3.27 10.98
N GLY A 67 11.49 2.72 10.90
CA GLY A 67 12.07 2.03 9.77
C GLY A 67 11.22 0.89 9.23
N GLY A 68 10.54 0.15 10.09
CA GLY A 68 9.66 -0.93 9.68
C GLY A 68 8.51 -0.44 8.81
N THR A 69 7.77 0.54 9.31
CA THR A 69 6.69 1.19 8.55
C THR A 69 7.23 1.91 7.30
N LEU A 70 8.40 2.55 7.39
CA LEU A 70 9.00 3.24 6.24
C LEU A 70 9.34 2.29 5.09
N LEU A 71 9.96 1.14 5.38
CA LEU A 71 10.31 0.20 4.32
C LEU A 71 9.06 -0.46 3.74
N GLN A 72 8.11 -0.82 4.60
CA GLN A 72 6.80 -1.37 4.23
C GLN A 72 6.06 -0.47 3.22
N LEU A 73 6.13 0.86 3.35
CA LEU A 73 5.57 1.81 2.37
C LEU A 73 6.51 2.08 1.18
N THR A 74 7.82 2.13 1.40
CA THR A 74 8.80 2.49 0.35
C THR A 74 8.86 1.45 -0.76
N VAL A 75 8.79 0.15 -0.42
CA VAL A 75 8.86 -0.94 -1.40
C VAL A 75 7.75 -0.84 -2.47
N PRO A 76 6.44 -0.85 -2.11
CA PRO A 76 5.38 -0.68 -3.10
C PRO A 76 5.43 0.68 -3.80
N ALA A 77 5.81 1.77 -3.11
CA ALA A 77 5.96 3.08 -3.75
C ALA A 77 7.04 3.07 -4.84
N ALA A 78 8.21 2.45 -4.57
CA ALA A 78 9.30 2.34 -5.54
C ALA A 78 8.90 1.50 -6.76
N LEU A 79 8.15 0.40 -6.55
CA LEU A 79 7.60 -0.41 -7.63
C LEU A 79 6.61 0.39 -8.49
N GLY A 80 5.71 1.14 -7.87
CA GLY A 80 4.76 2.01 -8.56
C GLY A 80 5.45 3.06 -9.43
N VAL A 81 6.46 3.74 -8.87
CA VAL A 81 7.28 4.73 -9.60
C VAL A 81 8.04 4.07 -10.75
N ALA A 82 8.62 2.89 -10.54
CA ALA A 82 9.35 2.17 -11.59
C ALA A 82 8.44 1.79 -12.76
N LEU A 83 7.23 1.28 -12.51
CA LEU A 83 6.26 0.94 -13.56
C LEU A 83 5.78 2.20 -14.29
N TRP A 84 5.50 3.28 -13.55
CA TRP A 84 5.10 4.55 -14.14
C TRP A 84 6.16 5.11 -15.09
N ARG A 85 7.43 5.11 -14.66
CA ARG A 85 8.58 5.57 -15.48
C ARG A 85 8.81 4.71 -16.72
N ARG A 86 8.41 3.43 -16.69
CA ARG A 86 8.44 2.52 -17.85
C ARG A 86 7.24 2.68 -18.78
N GLY A 87 6.29 3.56 -18.45
CA GLY A 87 5.08 3.81 -19.24
C GLY A 87 3.92 2.85 -18.95
N ASP A 88 4.07 1.90 -18.02
CA ASP A 88 2.97 1.01 -17.62
C ASP A 88 2.09 1.67 -16.55
N ARG A 89 1.23 2.58 -17.00
CA ARG A 89 0.33 3.36 -16.13
C ARG A 89 -0.69 2.46 -15.42
N HIS A 90 -1.27 1.50 -16.12
CA HIS A 90 -2.19 0.53 -15.51
C HIS A 90 -1.45 -0.33 -14.49
N GLY A 91 -0.26 -0.84 -14.83
CA GLY A 91 0.56 -1.64 -13.91
C GLY A 91 0.91 -0.88 -12.62
N ALA A 92 1.19 0.41 -12.70
CA ALA A 92 1.48 1.26 -11.55
C ALA A 92 0.30 1.38 -10.56
N THR A 93 -0.94 1.05 -10.97
CA THR A 93 -2.10 1.05 -10.07
C THR A 93 -2.09 -0.11 -9.06
N MET A 94 -1.40 -1.21 -9.36
CA MET A 94 -1.32 -2.36 -8.45
C MET A 94 -0.45 -2.06 -7.21
N PRO A 95 0.77 -1.49 -7.32
CA PRO A 95 1.51 -1.06 -6.14
C PRO A 95 0.84 0.10 -5.39
N LEU A 96 0.10 0.98 -6.09
CA LEU A 96 -0.72 2.02 -5.43
C LEU A 96 -1.85 1.40 -4.59
N TRP A 97 -2.50 0.37 -5.11
CA TRP A 97 -3.49 -0.42 -4.37
C TRP A 97 -2.85 -1.08 -3.14
N TRP A 98 -1.64 -1.62 -3.29
CA TRP A 98 -0.90 -2.26 -2.20
C TRP A 98 -0.51 -1.25 -1.11
N LEU A 99 -0.15 -0.01 -1.46
CA LEU A 99 0.00 1.08 -0.47
C LEU A 99 -1.29 1.32 0.31
N GLY A 100 -2.44 1.29 -0.36
CA GLY A 100 -3.74 1.46 0.28
C GLY A 100 -4.04 0.36 1.32
N GLN A 101 -3.77 -0.90 0.97
CA GLN A 101 -3.93 -2.01 1.92
C GLN A 101 -2.91 -1.93 3.06
N ASN A 102 -1.65 -1.53 2.81
CA ASN A 102 -0.66 -1.29 3.85
C ASN A 102 -1.15 -0.27 4.87
N CYS A 103 -1.77 0.82 4.43
CA CYS A 103 -2.34 1.81 5.34
C CYS A 103 -3.41 1.22 6.27
N TRP A 104 -4.20 0.24 5.84
CA TRP A 104 -5.16 -0.40 6.74
C TRP A 104 -4.49 -1.31 7.77
N ASN A 105 -3.45 -2.04 7.37
CA ASN A 105 -2.62 -2.83 8.28
C ASN A 105 -1.94 -1.93 9.33
N ILE A 106 -1.25 -0.87 8.88
CA ILE A 106 -0.59 0.12 9.75
C ILE A 106 -1.61 0.84 10.64
N SER A 107 -2.81 1.15 10.13
CA SER A 107 -3.87 1.78 10.93
C SER A 107 -4.24 0.94 12.15
N VAL A 108 -4.41 -0.37 11.98
CA VAL A 108 -4.70 -1.28 13.09
C VAL A 108 -3.55 -1.28 14.10
N TYR A 109 -2.31 -1.33 13.62
CA TYR A 109 -1.12 -1.31 14.49
C TYR A 109 -0.97 0.01 15.26
N VAL A 110 -1.18 1.16 14.61
CA VAL A 110 -1.14 2.49 15.26
C VAL A 110 -2.21 2.58 16.34
N ARG A 111 -3.43 2.09 16.07
CA ARG A 111 -4.54 2.10 17.05
C ARG A 111 -4.33 1.16 18.22
N ASP A 112 -3.46 0.17 18.06
CA ASP A 112 -3.07 -0.74 19.13
C ASP A 112 -1.96 -0.16 20.04
N ALA A 113 -1.42 1.03 19.75
CA ALA A 113 -0.27 1.59 20.47
C ALA A 113 -0.45 1.74 21.99
N ARG A 114 -1.69 1.87 22.50
CA ARG A 114 -1.92 1.86 23.96
C ARG A 114 -2.41 0.52 24.49
N ALA A 115 -3.12 -0.25 23.67
CA ALA A 115 -3.76 -1.50 24.09
C ALA A 115 -2.76 -2.67 24.06
N GLN A 116 -1.85 -2.67 23.09
CA GLN A 116 -0.81 -3.69 22.89
C GLN A 116 -1.38 -5.11 22.85
N GLU A 117 -2.53 -5.27 22.18
CA GLU A 117 -3.24 -6.54 22.07
C GLU A 117 -2.75 -7.37 20.87
N LEU A 118 -2.11 -6.73 19.88
CA LEU A 118 -1.61 -7.43 18.71
C LEU A 118 -0.41 -8.32 19.07
N PRO A 119 -0.37 -9.58 18.59
CA PRO A 119 0.78 -10.44 18.81
C PRO A 119 1.98 -9.92 18.01
N LEU A 120 3.11 -9.71 18.68
CA LEU A 120 4.35 -9.32 18.02
C LEU A 120 5.12 -10.54 17.51
N VAL A 121 5.78 -10.36 16.37
CA VAL A 121 6.77 -11.33 15.90
C VAL A 121 8.08 -11.09 16.64
N GLY A 122 8.63 -12.16 17.22
CA GLY A 122 9.86 -12.09 18.02
C GLY A 122 9.69 -11.61 19.47
N GLY A 123 8.47 -11.24 19.91
CA GLY A 123 8.18 -10.89 21.30
C GLY A 123 8.84 -9.59 21.79
N GLY A 124 9.14 -8.67 20.87
CA GLY A 124 9.76 -7.38 21.14
C GLY A 124 8.81 -6.31 21.70
N GLU A 125 9.14 -5.04 21.48
CA GLU A 125 8.32 -3.89 21.89
C GLU A 125 7.42 -3.43 20.74
N HIS A 126 6.27 -2.80 21.04
CA HIS A 126 5.37 -2.26 20.03
C HIS A 126 5.90 -0.91 19.51
N ASP A 127 6.38 -0.85 18.27
CA ASP A 127 7.00 0.34 17.66
C ASP A 127 6.14 1.59 17.83
N TRP A 128 4.85 1.51 17.53
CA TRP A 128 3.95 2.66 17.62
C TRP A 128 3.72 3.11 19.06
N THR A 129 3.88 2.23 20.06
CA THR A 129 3.87 2.66 21.46
C THR A 129 5.08 3.54 21.75
N LEU A 130 6.27 3.08 21.36
CA LEU A 130 7.52 3.79 21.60
C LEU A 130 7.57 5.10 20.81
N LEU A 131 7.24 5.06 19.52
CA LEU A 131 7.22 6.23 18.64
C LEU A 131 6.26 7.30 19.16
N LEU A 132 5.01 6.93 19.49
CA LEU A 132 4.06 7.88 20.02
C LEU A 132 4.41 8.31 21.44
N GLY A 133 5.02 7.44 22.25
CA GLY A 133 5.51 7.76 23.60
C GLY A 133 6.61 8.81 23.58
N GLN A 134 7.62 8.63 22.71
CA GLN A 134 8.71 9.58 22.51
C GLN A 134 8.22 10.95 22.02
N LEU A 135 7.14 10.96 21.22
CA LEU A 135 6.49 12.19 20.74
C LEU A 135 5.50 12.81 21.76
N GLY A 136 5.15 12.09 22.82
CA GLY A 136 4.11 12.48 23.77
C GLY A 136 2.70 12.47 23.18
N TRP A 137 2.43 11.62 22.17
CA TRP A 137 1.19 11.55 21.39
C TRP A 137 0.44 10.21 21.55
N LEU A 138 0.73 9.43 22.59
CA LEU A 138 0.07 8.14 22.83
C LEU A 138 -1.46 8.24 22.88
N ASP A 139 -1.98 9.33 23.43
CA ASP A 139 -3.41 9.63 23.50
C ASP A 139 -4.08 9.87 22.13
N ARG A 140 -3.28 10.07 21.07
CA ARG A 140 -3.72 10.33 19.70
C ARG A 140 -3.66 9.12 18.78
N ASP A 141 -3.26 7.96 19.28
CA ASP A 141 -3.22 6.67 18.56
C ASP A 141 -4.48 6.42 17.69
N GLN A 142 -5.68 6.64 18.23
CA GLN A 142 -6.94 6.41 17.52
C GLN A 142 -7.15 7.40 16.37
N ALA A 143 -6.80 8.67 16.60
CA ALA A 143 -6.94 9.72 15.60
C ALA A 143 -5.92 9.54 14.46
N LEU A 144 -4.66 9.26 14.80
CA LEU A 144 -3.60 9.00 13.84
C LEU A 144 -3.90 7.75 13.03
N GLY A 145 -4.24 6.64 13.70
CA GLY A 145 -4.64 5.43 13.01
C GLY A 145 -5.88 5.61 12.14
N GLY A 146 -6.82 6.48 12.53
CA GLY A 146 -7.94 6.89 11.68
C GLY A 146 -7.53 7.68 10.44
N ALA A 147 -6.57 8.58 10.55
CA ALA A 147 -6.01 9.29 9.40
C ALA A 147 -5.28 8.34 8.43
N VAL A 148 -4.51 7.39 8.96
CA VAL A 148 -3.86 6.34 8.16
C VAL A 148 -4.92 5.47 7.47
N PHE A 149 -5.99 5.08 8.18
CA PHE A 149 -7.09 4.32 7.58
C PHE A 149 -7.73 5.04 6.39
N LEU A 150 -8.05 6.32 6.56
CA LEU A 150 -8.64 7.17 5.51
C LEU A 150 -7.69 7.30 4.32
N THR A 151 -6.38 7.43 4.57
CA THR A 151 -5.36 7.42 3.52
C THR A 151 -5.44 6.13 2.71
N GLY A 152 -5.57 4.98 3.37
CA GLY A 152 -5.76 3.70 2.71
C GLY A 152 -7.00 3.66 1.82
N VAL A 153 -8.13 4.18 2.30
CA VAL A 153 -9.38 4.30 1.52
C VAL A 153 -9.19 5.14 0.26
N VAL A 154 -8.53 6.28 0.38
CA VAL A 154 -8.26 7.18 -0.75
C VAL A 154 -7.35 6.52 -1.77
N LEU A 155 -6.23 5.93 -1.34
CA LEU A 155 -5.27 5.24 -2.22
C LEU A 155 -5.93 4.06 -2.96
N TYR A 156 -6.70 3.26 -2.25
CA TYR A 156 -7.50 2.18 -2.83
C TYR A 156 -8.48 2.72 -3.89
N GLY A 157 -9.27 3.75 -3.57
CA GLY A 157 -10.21 4.35 -4.50
C GLY A 157 -9.52 4.90 -5.76
N VAL A 158 -8.42 5.63 -5.59
CA VAL A 158 -7.60 6.15 -6.70
C VAL A 158 -7.06 5.02 -7.55
N ALA A 159 -6.54 3.95 -6.95
CA ALA A 159 -6.01 2.81 -7.70
C ALA A 159 -7.07 2.14 -8.57
N ILE A 160 -8.29 1.95 -8.06
CA ILE A 160 -9.38 1.32 -8.83
C ILE A 160 -9.87 2.26 -9.95
N VAL A 161 -10.09 3.55 -9.66
CA VAL A 161 -10.52 4.53 -10.66
C VAL A 161 -9.47 4.69 -11.77
N ALA A 162 -8.19 4.83 -11.39
CA ALA A 162 -7.08 4.93 -12.33
C ALA A 162 -6.91 3.64 -13.15
N GLY A 163 -7.09 2.48 -12.51
CA GLY A 163 -7.06 1.18 -13.18
C GLY A 163 -8.10 1.11 -14.30
N TRP A 164 -9.32 1.58 -14.04
CA TRP A 164 -10.36 1.67 -15.06
C TRP A 164 -10.05 2.69 -16.15
N SER A 165 -9.58 3.89 -15.79
CA SER A 165 -9.31 4.95 -16.77
C SER A 165 -8.20 4.56 -17.76
N PHE A 166 -7.12 3.93 -17.28
CA PHE A 166 -6.01 3.53 -18.14
C PHE A 166 -6.33 2.37 -19.09
N LEU A 167 -7.45 1.67 -18.90
CA LEU A 167 -7.95 0.73 -19.91
C LEU A 167 -8.53 1.48 -21.12
N GLY A 168 -9.15 2.65 -20.94
CA GLY A 168 -9.81 3.42 -22.00
C GLY A 168 -8.88 4.14 -22.97
N ASP A 169 -7.65 4.45 -22.53
CA ASP A 169 -6.67 5.23 -23.32
C ASP A 169 -6.15 4.50 -24.57
N GLY A 170 -6.39 3.19 -24.71
CA GLY A 170 -6.10 2.45 -25.93
C GLY A 170 -7.29 2.42 -26.90
N LYS A 171 -7.42 3.41 -27.80
CA LYS A 171 -8.31 3.24 -28.97
C LYS A 171 -7.77 2.10 -29.85
N VAL A 172 -8.59 1.09 -30.10
CA VAL A 172 -8.32 0.01 -31.04
C VAL A 172 -8.40 0.60 -32.44
N ARG A 173 -7.32 0.53 -33.23
CA ARG A 173 -7.44 0.71 -34.68
C ARG A 173 -8.25 -0.48 -35.20
N SER A 174 -9.47 -0.25 -35.66
CA SER A 174 -10.09 -1.13 -36.64
C SER A 174 -9.11 -1.20 -37.81
N HIS A 175 -8.51 -2.35 -38.03
CA HIS A 175 -7.95 -2.63 -39.35
C HIS A 175 -9.16 -2.67 -40.29
N GLU A 176 -9.34 -1.58 -41.04
CA GLU A 176 -10.15 -1.60 -42.25
C GLU A 176 -9.58 -2.64 -43.21
N ALA A 177 -10.51 -3.33 -43.86
CA ALA A 177 -10.33 -4.48 -44.73
C ALA A 177 -9.44 -4.21 -45.95
#